data_AF-A0A1I4V2E8-F1
#
_entry.id   AF-A0A1I4V2E8-F1
#
_cell.length_a   1.000
_cell.length_b   1.000
_cell.length_c   1.000
_cell.angle_alpha   90.00
_cell.angle_beta   90.00
_cell.angle_gamma   90.00
#
_symmetry.space_group_name_H-M   'P 1'
#
loop_
_entity.id
_entity.type
_entity.pdbx_description
1 polymer ?
#
loop_
_entity_poly.entity_id
_entity_poly.type
_entity_poly.pdbx_seq_one_letter_code
_entity_poly.pdbx_strand_id
1 'polypeptide(L)' 'RGFYIERKRRGAAVLTESVLAEAQRLLLEGISVAEVANRLELKQDTLSKAVRAGRLHVVKKKTIAPD' A
#
# COMPACT_ATOMS: atom_id res chain seq x y z
N ARG A 1 -26.80 -14.97 -31.69
CA ARG A 1 -25.78 -15.57 -30.79
C ARG A 1 -25.06 -14.41 -30.11
N GLY A 2 -25.25 -14.21 -28.81
CA GLY A 2 -24.80 -13.00 -28.12
C GLY A 2 -23.28 -12.94 -27.93
N PHE A 3 -22.70 -11.75 -28.09
CA PHE A 3 -21.25 -11.46 -27.99
C PHE A 3 -20.77 -11.15 -26.56
N TYR A 4 -21.64 -11.28 -25.56
CA TYR A 4 -21.31 -10.92 -24.18
C TYR A 4 -20.77 -12.12 -23.41
N ILE A 5 -19.56 -11.98 -22.88
CA ILE A 5 -18.92 -12.93 -21.97
C ILE A 5 -18.78 -12.24 -20.62
N GLU A 6 -19.15 -12.94 -19.55
CA GLU A 6 -19.09 -12.43 -18.19
C GLU A 6 -17.64 -12.06 -17.80
N ARG A 7 -17.45 -10.83 -17.30
CA ARG A 7 -16.13 -10.29 -17.00
C ARG A 7 -15.62 -10.90 -15.69
N LYS A 8 -14.62 -11.78 -15.73
CA LYS A 8 -13.91 -12.27 -14.53
C LYS A 8 -13.42 -11.09 -13.68
N ARG A 9 -14.01 -10.91 -12.49
CA ARG A 9 -13.56 -9.91 -11.51
C ARG A 9 -12.53 -10.51 -10.54
N ARG A 10 -11.88 -9.60 -9.83
CA ARG A 10 -10.50 -9.65 -9.32
C ARG A 10 -10.20 -10.86 -8.44
N GLY A 11 -9.01 -11.45 -8.63
CA GLY A 11 -8.42 -12.41 -7.70
C GLY A 11 -8.25 -11.81 -6.30
N ALA A 12 -7.81 -12.63 -5.33
CA ALA A 12 -7.69 -12.27 -3.92
C ALA A 12 -7.12 -10.85 -3.74
N ALA A 13 -7.81 -10.01 -2.97
CA ALA A 13 -7.40 -8.64 -2.74
C ALA A 13 -6.13 -8.65 -1.87
N VAL A 14 -4.98 -8.40 -2.50
CA VAL A 14 -3.67 -8.33 -1.82
C VAL A 14 -3.66 -7.31 -0.67
N LEU A 15 -4.44 -6.24 -0.79
CA LEU A 15 -4.63 -5.23 0.26
C LEU A 15 -5.93 -5.49 1.03
N THR A 16 -5.97 -6.57 1.79
CA THR A 16 -7.00 -6.79 2.81
C THR A 16 -6.91 -5.75 3.92
N GLU A 17 -7.93 -5.67 4.78
CA GLU A 17 -7.93 -4.77 5.93
C GLU A 17 -6.77 -5.07 6.90
N SER A 18 -6.46 -6.35 7.13
CA SER A 18 -5.34 -6.76 7.98
C SER A 18 -4.00 -6.28 7.44
N VAL A 19 -3.76 -6.46 6.13
CA VAL A 19 -2.54 -6.00 5.46
C VAL A 19 -2.44 -4.48 5.50
N LEU A 20 -3.55 -3.76 5.34
CA LEU A 20 -3.56 -2.30 5.45
C LEU A 20 -3.26 -1.82 6.87
N ALA A 21 -3.83 -2.45 7.89
CA ALA A 21 -3.58 -2.10 9.29
C ALA A 21 -2.10 -2.30 9.66
N GLU A 22 -1.53 -3.42 9.24
CA GLU A 22 -0.11 -3.70 9.48
C GLU A 22 0.82 -2.75 8.71
N ALA A 23 0.55 -2.53 7.42
CA ALA A 23 1.30 -1.56 6.64
C ALA A 23 1.22 -0.15 7.26
N GLN A 24 0.03 0.26 7.73
CA GLN A 24 -0.15 1.56 8.36
C GLN A 24 0.65 1.68 9.66
N ARG A 25 0.67 0.64 10.50
CA ARG A 25 1.47 0.61 11.74
C ARG A 25 2.95 0.84 11.44
N LEU A 26 3.52 0.08 10.49
CA LEU A 26 4.93 0.20 10.11
C LEU A 26 5.28 1.58 9.52
N LEU A 27 4.37 2.16 8.74
CA LEU A 27 4.56 3.52 8.20
C LEU A 27 4.51 4.60 9.30
N LEU A 28 3.70 4.40 10.35
CA LEU A 28 3.66 5.29 11.51
C LEU A 28 4.92 5.19 12.37
N GLU A 29 5.56 4.02 12.41
CA GLU A 29 6.89 3.83 13.01
C GLU A 29 8.01 4.52 12.19
N GLY A 30 7.68 5.14 11.05
CA GLY A 30 8.61 5.87 10.21
C GLY A 30 9.37 4.99 9.20
N ILE A 31 8.98 3.72 9.06
CA ILE A 31 9.56 2.81 8.06
C ILE A 31 9.13 3.27 6.67
N SER A 32 10.06 3.24 5.71
CA SER A 32 9.78 3.67 4.34
C SER A 32 8.80 2.72 3.62
N VAL A 33 8.05 3.24 2.64
CA VAL A 33 7.13 2.43 1.81
C VAL A 33 7.84 1.24 1.14
N ALA A 34 9.09 1.43 0.71
CA ALA A 34 9.88 0.36 0.09
C ALA A 34 10.17 -0.77 1.08
N GLU A 35 10.57 -0.41 2.29
CA GLU A 35 10.90 -1.40 3.31
C GLU A 35 9.66 -2.09 3.87
N VAL A 36 8.54 -1.37 4.07
CA VAL A 36 7.25 -2.00 4.40
C VAL A 36 6.82 -2.98 3.31
N ALA A 37 7.00 -2.64 2.03
CA ALA A 37 6.68 -3.54 0.93
C ALA A 37 7.48 -4.83 1.00
N ASN A 38 8.80 -4.74 1.26
CA ASN A 38 9.66 -5.91 1.41
C ASN A 38 9.25 -6.77 2.62
N ARG A 39 8.96 -6.16 3.77
CA ARG A 39 8.55 -6.88 4.99
C ARG A 39 7.23 -7.65 4.83
N LEU A 40 6.30 -7.11 4.06
CA LEU A 40 4.99 -7.72 3.81
C LEU A 40 4.97 -8.59 2.54
N GLU A 41 6.12 -8.78 1.88
CA GLU A 41 6.25 -9.48 0.60
C GLU A 41 5.30 -8.92 -0.49
N LEU A 42 5.10 -7.60 -0.45
CA LEU A 42 4.27 -6.86 -1.38
C LEU A 42 5.12 -6.10 -2.41
N LYS A 43 4.54 -5.85 -3.57
CA LYS A 43 5.13 -4.90 -4.52
C LYS A 43 5.07 -3.49 -3.95
N GLN A 44 6.18 -2.76 -4.01
CA GLN A 44 6.24 -1.35 -3.62
C GLN A 44 5.20 -0.50 -4.36
N ASP A 45 4.94 -0.77 -5.65
CA ASP A 45 3.92 -0.05 -6.43
C ASP A 45 2.51 -0.26 -5.85
N THR A 46 2.22 -1.43 -5.27
CA THR A 46 0.93 -1.71 -4.61
C THR A 46 0.72 -0.79 -3.41
N LEU A 47 1.71 -0.67 -2.52
CA LEU A 47 1.63 0.24 -1.37
C LEU A 47 1.67 1.70 -1.82
N SER A 48 2.45 2.04 -2.84
CA SER A 48 2.49 3.40 -3.40
C SER A 48 1.13 3.83 -3.96
N LYS A 49 0.39 2.92 -4.61
CA LYS A 49 -0.99 3.15 -5.04
C LYS A 49 -1.95 3.32 -3.87
N ALA A 50 -1.78 2.54 -2.81
CA ALA A 50 -2.58 2.69 -1.59
C ALA A 50 -2.36 4.05 -0.92
N VAL A 51 -1.11 4.53 -0.87
CA VAL A 51 -0.77 5.87 -0.36
C VAL A 51 -1.41 6.96 -1.23
N ARG A 52 -1.24 6.89 -2.56
CA ARG A 52 -1.85 7.86 -3.50
C ARG A 52 -3.38 7.86 -3.44
N ALA A 53 -3.99 6.69 -3.16
CA ALA A 53 -5.43 6.55 -2.99
C ALA A 53 -5.92 6.96 -1.59
N GLY A 54 -5.05 7.44 -0.69
CA GLY A 54 -5.42 7.85 0.68
C GLY A 54 -5.76 6.68 1.62
N ARG A 55 -5.47 5.44 1.23
CA ARG A 55 -5.71 4.24 2.06
C ARG A 55 -4.57 3.99 3.05
N LEU A 56 -3.39 4.54 2.79
CA LEU A 56 -2.24 4.52 3.69
C LEU A 56 -1.65 5.92 3.82
N HIS A 57 -1.19 6.27 5.01
CA HIS A 57 -0.58 7.56 5.31
C HIS A 57 0.88 7.36 5.69
N VAL A 58 1.76 8.16 5.11
CA VAL A 58 3.20 8.16 5.40
C VAL A 58 3.52 9.35 6.31
N VAL A 59 4.26 9.11 7.39
CA VAL A 59 4.75 10.20 8.24
C VAL A 59 5.93 10.84 7.51
N LYS A 60 5.77 12.10 7.07
CA LYS A 60 6.91 12.86 6.55
C LYS A 60 7.79 13.23 7.75
N LYS A 61 8.96 12.60 7.87
CA LYS A 61 9.98 13.06 8.82
C LYS A 61 10.32 14.51 8.46
N LYS A 62 10.14 15.44 9.40
CA LYS A 62 10.55 16.83 9.21
C LYS A 62 12.08 16.84 9.17
N THR A 63 12.67 17.08 8.00
CA THR A 63 14.09 17.33 7.88
C THR A 63 14.37 18.67 8.55
N ILE A 64 14.79 18.64 9.81
CA ILE A 64 15.38 19.81 10.45
C ILE A 64 16.76 19.91 9.81
N ALA A 65 16.93 20.85 8.88
CA ALA A 65 18.26 21.19 8.39
C ALA A 65 19.08 21.68 9.60
N PRO A 66 20.33 21.24 9.78
CA PRO A 66 21.22 21.88 10.75
C PRO A 66 21.51 23.31 10.27
N ASP A 67 21.38 24.28 11.18
CA ASP A 67 21.80 25.68 11.01
C ASP A 67 23.31 25.80 10.74
#